data_AF-A0A2J4Z6L7-F1
#
_entry.id   AF-A0A2J4Z6L7-F1
#
_cell.length_a   1.000
_cell.length_b   1.000
_cell.length_c   1.000
_cell.angle_alpha   90.00
_cell.angle_beta   90.00
_cell.angle_gamma   90.00
#
_symmetry.space_group_name_H-M   'P 1'
#
loop_
_entity.id
_entity.type
_entity.pdbx_description
1 polymer ?
#
loop_
_entity_poly.entity_id
_entity_poly.type
_entity_poly.pdbx_seq_one_letter_code
_entity_poly.pdbx_strand_id
1 'polypeptide(L)' 'MAWKRQLTLDELNATSVNTMVAHLGIVYTRIEEGLLEAEMPVDARTHQ' A
#
# COMPACT_ATOMS: atom_id res chain seq x y z
N MET A 1 11.40 -17.84 -2.89
CA MET A 1 10.19 -17.19 -2.34
C MET A 1 10.54 -15.76 -1.99
N ALA A 2 10.04 -14.79 -2.75
CA ALA A 2 10.35 -13.37 -2.54
C ALA A 2 9.83 -12.83 -1.19
N TRP A 3 8.71 -13.35 -0.69
CA TRP A 3 8.09 -12.91 0.57
C TRP A 3 8.33 -13.92 1.69
N LYS A 4 8.76 -13.43 2.86
CA LYS A 4 8.92 -14.25 4.08
C LYS A 4 7.63 -14.41 4.88
N ARG A 5 6.65 -13.53 4.64
CA ARG A 5 5.33 -13.53 5.29
C ARG A 5 4.29 -13.54 4.18
N GLN A 6 3.30 -14.44 4.32
CA GLN A 6 2.10 -14.38 3.50
C GLN A 6 1.16 -13.39 4.16
N LEU A 7 0.88 -12.28 3.48
CA LEU A 7 -0.08 -11.27 3.90
C LEU A 7 -1.08 -11.09 2.78
N THR A 8 -2.33 -10.96 3.14
CA THR A 8 -3.39 -10.49 2.24
C THR A 8 -3.25 -8.99 1.99
N LEU A 9 -3.87 -8.48 0.92
CA LEU A 9 -3.94 -7.03 0.67
C LEU A 9 -4.63 -6.29 1.82
N ASP A 10 -5.65 -6.90 2.43
CA ASP A 10 -6.39 -6.30 3.56
C ASP A 10 -5.49 -6.16 4.80
N GLU A 11 -4.75 -7.20 5.16
CA GLU A 11 -3.79 -7.15 6.26
C GLU A 11 -2.70 -6.12 6.00
N LEU A 12 -2.22 -6.03 4.75
CA LEU A 12 -1.20 -5.07 4.38
C LEU A 12 -1.71 -3.62 4.46
N ASN A 13 -2.89 -3.34 3.93
CA ASN A 13 -3.53 -2.03 4.03
C ASN A 13 -3.85 -1.68 5.49
N ALA A 14 -4.24 -2.64 6.33
CA ALA A 14 -4.48 -2.42 7.76
C ALA A 14 -3.22 -1.96 8.51
N THR A 15 -2.02 -2.37 8.08
CA THR A 15 -0.75 -1.88 8.67
C THR A 15 -0.50 -0.39 8.42
N SER A 16 -1.20 0.20 7.45
CA SER A 16 -1.00 1.60 7.05
C SER A 16 -1.87 2.59 7.82
N VAL A 17 -2.84 2.10 8.61
CA VAL A 17 -3.75 2.94 9.40
C VAL A 17 -2.96 3.84 10.36
N ASN A 18 -3.33 5.12 10.42
CA ASN A 18 -2.66 6.16 11.22
C ASN A 18 -1.17 6.38 10.87
N THR A 19 -0.75 6.06 9.65
CA THR A 19 0.58 6.38 9.13
C THR A 19 0.51 7.38 7.98
N MET A 20 1.68 7.84 7.51
CA MET A 20 1.78 8.69 6.32
C MET A 20 1.21 8.03 5.06
N VAL A 21 1.29 6.70 4.96
CA VAL A 21 0.76 5.94 3.82
C VAL A 21 -0.75 6.16 3.69
N ALA A 22 -1.50 5.99 4.78
CA ALA A 22 -2.93 6.28 4.81
C ALA A 22 -3.23 7.78 4.66
N HIS A 23 -2.40 8.66 5.21
CA HIS A 23 -2.59 10.12 5.08
C HIS A 23 -2.52 10.58 3.63
N LEU A 24 -1.59 10.05 2.85
CA LEU A 24 -1.44 10.31 1.41
C LEU A 24 -2.46 9.54 0.55
N GLY A 25 -3.28 8.68 1.16
CA GLY A 25 -4.28 7.88 0.43
C GLY A 25 -3.69 6.75 -0.39
N ILE A 26 -2.50 6.25 -0.02
CA ILE A 26 -1.88 5.12 -0.70
C ILE A 26 -2.62 3.82 -0.35
N VAL A 27 -2.96 3.02 -1.36
CA VAL A 27 -3.66 1.73 -1.21
C VAL A 27 -2.92 0.66 -1.99
N TYR A 28 -2.55 -0.45 -1.33
CA TYR A 28 -1.98 -1.61 -2.01
C TYR A 28 -3.05 -2.36 -2.80
N THR A 29 -2.82 -2.58 -4.09
CA THR A 29 -3.81 -3.14 -5.03
C THR A 29 -3.41 -4.48 -5.62
N ARG A 30 -2.13 -4.87 -5.57
CA ARG A 30 -1.64 -6.15 -6.10
C ARG A 30 -0.44 -6.67 -5.33
N ILE A 31 -0.46 -7.96 -5.00
CA ILE A 31 0.67 -8.68 -4.42
C ILE A 31 0.87 -10.00 -5.18
N GLU A 32 2.06 -10.19 -5.72
CA GLU A 32 2.48 -11.39 -6.45
C GLU A 32 3.91 -11.76 -6.06
N GLU A 33 4.45 -12.87 -6.56
CA GLU A 33 5.84 -13.24 -6.24
C GLU A 33 6.83 -12.18 -6.75
N GLY A 34 7.44 -11.45 -5.82
CA GLY A 34 8.44 -10.41 -6.13
C GLY A 34 7.88 -9.07 -6.59
N LEU A 35 6.55 -8.89 -6.58
CA LEU A 35 5.88 -7.66 -6.99
C LEU A 35 4.88 -7.20 -5.93
N LEU A 36 4.92 -5.90 -5.63
CA LEU A 36 3.94 -5.22 -4.81
C LEU A 36 3.59 -3.88 -5.48
N GLU A 37 2.32 -3.69 -5.81
CA GLU A 37 1.81 -2.47 -6.44
C GLU A 37 0.85 -1.73 -5.49
N ALA A 38 0.84 -0.40 -5.60
CA ALA A 38 -0.06 0.48 -4.86
C ALA A 38 -0.45 1.68 -5.73
N GLU A 39 -1.64 2.22 -5.47
CA GLU A 39 -2.14 3.45 -6.09
C GLU A 39 -2.10 4.61 -5.10
N MET A 40 -1.93 5.83 -5.60
CA MET A 40 -1.96 7.07 -4.82
C MET A 40 -2.73 8.13 -5.60
N PRO A 41 -3.73 8.81 -5.00
CA PRO A 41 -4.44 9.88 -5.68
C PRO A 41 -3.52 11.08 -5.91
N VAL A 42 -3.74 11.80 -7.01
CA VAL A 42 -3.13 13.12 -7.25
C VAL A 42 -4.17 14.18 -6.92
N ASP A 43 -4.02 14.79 -5.75
CA ASP A 43 -4.91 15.84 -5.26
C ASP A 43 -4.16 16.85 -4.36
N ALA A 44 -4.88 17.69 -3.63
CA ALA A 44 -4.31 18.71 -2.75
C ALA A 44 -3.30 18.16 -1.71
N ARG A 45 -3.35 16.87 -1.40
CA ARG A 45 -2.41 16.20 -0.48
C ARG A 45 -1.10 15.80 -1.15
N THR A 46 -1.07 15.72 -2.48
CA THR A 46 -0.01 15.06 -3.27
C THR A 46 0.42 15.84 -4.52
N HIS A 47 0.14 17.15 -4.57
CA HIS A 47 0.76 18.07 -5.55
C HIS A 47 2.26 18.26 -5.23
N GLN A 48 3.12 18.09 -6.24
CA GLN A 48 4.58 18.24 -6.16
C GLN A 48 5.08 19.54 -6.77
#